data_AF-A0A9W3CMG1-F1
#
_entry.id   AF-A0A9W3CMG1-F1
#
_cell.length_a   1.000
_cell.length_b   1.000
_cell.length_c   1.000
_cell.angle_alpha   90.00
_cell.angle_beta   90.00
_cell.angle_gamma   90.00
#
_symmetry.space_group_name_H-M   'P 1'
#
loop_
_entity.id
_entity.type
_entity.pdbx_description
1 polymer ?
#
loop_
_entity_poly.entity_id
_entity_poly.type
_entity_poly.pdbx_seq_one_letter_code
_entity_poly.pdbx_strand_id
1 'polypeptide(L)'
;MTAGENPFASNTSSLQSQLKEKDKELLAAKAEIKALRTNEELKNGAFGELRENMRKLEERLEVSKNLAEQKEMEMKKLEEEKEDALAAQDAAEEALRRVYTHQQEDDDSLPLESVIAPLESQIKIQKHQISALQEDKKALERLTKSKESALLEAERILKSALERALIVEEVQNHNFELRRQIEICQEEYKFLEKINRQKVLEIEKLSQTIGELEEAILAGGTAANAVRDYRRQISQLNANKRTLERELARVKVSASRVALAVANEWKDENDRVMPVKQWLEERRLLHGEMQKLKDKLAVSERTAKAESQLKERLKLRLKTIEDGLKSPNMFCISRTTTKSEKSGKILGFLTSGGGGSKKRSSSQPRGSVTGRIHAVNQPINRAAE
;
A
#
# COMPACT_ATOMS: atom_id res chain seq x y z
N MET A 1 36.09 10.96 30.62
CA MET A 1 35.33 10.31 29.52
C MET A 1 33.86 10.55 29.79
N THR A 2 33.37 11.70 29.39
CA THR A 2 32.00 12.16 29.60
C THR A 2 31.15 11.62 28.47
N ALA A 3 30.34 10.59 28.73
CA ALA A 3 29.27 10.22 27.83
C ALA A 3 28.34 11.44 27.72
N GLY A 4 28.28 12.03 26.53
CA GLY A 4 27.39 13.14 26.25
C GLY A 4 25.95 12.68 26.45
N GLU A 5 25.34 13.07 27.57
CA GLU A 5 23.92 12.92 27.78
C GLU A 5 23.22 13.70 26.68
N ASN A 6 22.50 12.96 25.84
CA ASN A 6 21.83 13.49 24.67
C ASN A 6 20.67 14.39 25.16
N PRO A 7 20.71 15.72 25.01
CA PRO A 7 19.71 16.64 25.56
C PRO A 7 18.30 16.36 25.01
N PHE A 8 18.23 15.76 23.82
CA PHE A 8 16.99 15.28 23.22
C PHE A 8 16.33 14.15 24.03
N ALA A 9 17.10 13.25 24.65
CA ALA A 9 16.57 12.14 25.44
C ALA A 9 15.90 12.61 26.76
N SER A 10 16.50 13.59 27.43
CA SER A 10 15.93 14.20 28.64
C SER A 10 14.63 14.95 28.33
N ASN A 11 14.61 15.73 27.26
CA ASN A 11 13.40 16.42 26.79
C ASN A 11 12.29 15.45 26.39
N THR A 12 12.61 14.35 25.72
CA THR A 12 11.61 13.31 25.39
C THR A 12 11.04 12.63 26.62
N SER A 13 11.87 12.37 27.64
CA SER A 13 11.42 11.76 28.90
C SER A 13 10.52 12.70 29.71
N SER A 14 10.84 14.00 29.72
CA SER A 14 10.01 15.03 30.35
C SER A 14 8.66 15.17 29.66
N LEU A 15 8.64 15.26 28.32
CA LEU A 15 7.40 15.33 27.54
C LEU A 15 6.56 14.06 27.68
N GLN A 16 7.19 12.88 27.74
CA GLN A 16 6.49 11.63 27.97
C GLN A 16 5.87 11.55 29.37
N SER A 17 6.54 12.13 30.37
CA SER A 17 6.02 12.22 31.74
C SER A 17 4.83 13.18 31.82
N GLN A 18 4.92 14.34 31.16
CA GLN A 18 3.81 15.30 31.04
C GLN A 18 2.62 14.68 30.29
N LEU A 19 2.85 13.94 29.22
CA LEU A 19 1.79 13.25 28.49
C LEU A 19 1.05 12.24 29.39
N LYS A 20 1.80 11.44 30.16
CA LYS A 20 1.22 10.49 31.13
C LYS A 20 0.43 11.20 32.23
N GLU A 21 0.88 12.35 32.70
CA GLU A 21 0.16 13.17 33.69
C GLU A 21 -1.14 13.73 33.09
N LYS A 22 -1.08 14.26 31.86
CA LYS A 22 -2.27 14.72 31.12
C LYS A 22 -3.26 13.60 30.84
N ASP A 23 -2.79 12.39 30.52
CA ASP A 23 -3.65 11.21 30.36
C ASP A 23 -4.36 10.83 31.67
N LYS A 24 -3.68 10.93 32.82
CA LYS A 24 -4.29 10.71 34.14
C LYS A 24 -5.33 11.78 34.49
N GLU A 25 -5.02 13.05 34.26
CA GLU A 25 -5.96 14.16 34.44
C GLU A 25 -7.21 13.99 33.55
N LEU A 26 -7.01 13.58 32.29
CA LEU A 26 -8.09 13.33 31.35
C LEU A 26 -8.97 12.14 31.78
N LEU A 27 -8.38 11.08 32.34
CA LEU A 27 -9.14 9.97 32.91
C LEU A 27 -9.92 10.38 34.16
N ALA A 28 -9.33 11.19 35.04
CA ALA A 28 -10.00 11.72 36.23
C ALA A 28 -11.19 12.62 35.83
N ALA A 29 -11.00 13.54 34.89
CA ALA A 29 -12.06 14.40 34.37
C ALA A 29 -13.18 13.57 33.71
N LYS A 30 -12.86 12.50 32.97
CA LYS A 30 -13.87 11.59 32.41
C LYS A 30 -14.67 10.87 33.50
N ALA A 31 -14.02 10.43 34.57
CA ALA A 31 -14.69 9.80 35.71
C ALA A 31 -15.61 10.79 36.43
N GLU A 32 -15.16 12.03 36.63
CA GLU A 32 -15.96 13.11 37.21
C GLU A 32 -17.19 13.45 36.35
N ILE A 33 -17.02 13.59 35.03
CA ILE A 33 -18.15 13.81 34.11
C ILE A 33 -19.17 12.66 34.21
N LYS A 34 -18.71 11.42 34.32
CA LYS A 34 -19.61 10.26 34.48
C LYS A 34 -20.38 10.33 35.81
N ALA A 35 -19.71 10.68 36.91
CA ALA A 35 -20.35 10.84 38.21
C ALA A 35 -21.37 11.99 38.21
N LEU A 36 -21.03 13.13 37.59
CA LEU A 36 -21.94 14.26 37.45
C LEU A 36 -23.18 13.90 36.63
N ARG A 37 -23.05 13.13 35.54
CA ARG A 37 -24.19 12.64 34.76
C ARG A 37 -25.13 11.77 35.59
N THR A 38 -24.60 10.82 36.36
CA THR A 38 -25.43 9.97 37.23
C THR A 38 -26.15 10.78 38.33
N ASN A 39 -25.50 11.83 38.85
CA ASN A 39 -26.12 12.73 39.82
C ASN A 39 -27.22 13.59 39.17
N GLU A 40 -27.00 14.05 37.94
CA GLU A 40 -28.00 14.79 37.16
C GLU A 40 -29.24 13.92 36.86
N GLU A 41 -29.05 12.65 36.51
CA GLU A 41 -30.14 11.68 36.34
C GLU A 41 -30.96 11.47 37.62
N LEU A 42 -30.30 11.32 38.78
CA LEU A 42 -30.97 11.21 40.08
C LEU A 42 -31.76 12.49 40.42
N LYS A 43 -31.18 13.67 40.18
CA LYS A 43 -31.88 14.95 40.37
C LYS A 43 -33.09 15.08 39.45
N ASN A 44 -32.95 14.71 38.18
CA ASN A 44 -34.04 14.74 37.21
C ASN A 44 -35.19 13.82 37.61
N GLY A 45 -34.88 12.63 38.14
CA GLY A 45 -35.86 11.73 38.75
C GLY A 45 -36.62 12.40 39.90
N ALA A 46 -35.90 12.95 40.89
CA ALA A 46 -36.50 13.63 42.03
C ALA A 46 -37.35 14.86 41.62
N PHE A 47 -36.90 15.64 40.64
CA PHE A 47 -37.69 16.75 40.09
C PHE A 47 -38.92 16.27 39.33
N GLY A 48 -38.85 15.11 38.68
CA GLY A 48 -40.00 14.45 38.05
C GLY A 48 -41.07 14.08 39.07
N GLU A 49 -40.68 13.41 40.16
CA GLU A 49 -41.59 13.05 41.25
C GLU A 49 -42.21 14.28 41.92
N LEU A 50 -41.42 15.33 42.17
CA LEU A 50 -41.92 16.57 42.76
C LEU A 50 -42.93 17.28 41.85
N ARG A 51 -42.67 17.33 40.53
CA ARG A 51 -43.63 17.87 39.55
C ARG A 51 -44.93 17.08 39.53
N GLU A 52 -44.84 15.76 39.61
CA GLU A 52 -46.03 14.91 39.61
C GLU A 52 -46.86 15.09 40.89
N ASN A 53 -46.20 15.21 42.05
CA ASN A 53 -46.88 15.51 43.31
C ASN A 53 -47.53 16.90 43.31
N MET A 54 -46.87 17.90 42.71
CA MET A 54 -47.43 19.24 42.54
C MET A 54 -48.70 19.20 41.66
N ARG A 55 -48.66 18.51 40.52
CA ARG A 55 -49.82 18.31 39.64
C ARG A 55 -51.00 17.69 40.38
N LYS A 56 -50.75 16.64 41.17
CA LYS A 56 -51.79 15.98 41.99
C LYS A 56 -52.38 16.91 43.05
N LEU A 57 -51.57 17.77 43.66
CA LEU A 57 -52.06 18.77 44.62
C LEU A 57 -52.90 19.86 43.93
N GLU A 58 -52.48 20.32 42.75
CA GLU A 58 -53.24 21.27 41.93
C GLU A 58 -54.61 20.69 41.53
N GLU A 59 -54.67 19.44 41.07
CA GLU A 59 -55.93 18.74 40.77
C GLU A 59 -56.84 18.63 41.99
N ARG A 60 -56.29 18.28 43.17
CA ARG A 60 -57.07 18.20 44.42
C ARG A 60 -57.58 19.57 44.86
N LEU A 61 -56.77 20.62 44.69
CA LEU A 61 -57.15 21.99 45.00
C LEU A 61 -58.31 22.44 44.10
N GLU A 62 -58.23 22.15 42.80
CA GLU A 62 -59.27 22.50 41.83
C GLU A 62 -60.59 21.79 42.14
N VAL A 63 -60.56 20.50 42.46
CA VAL A 63 -61.75 19.76 42.90
C VAL A 63 -62.35 20.36 44.18
N SER A 64 -61.51 20.70 45.17
CA SER A 64 -61.97 21.32 46.41
C SER A 64 -62.58 22.71 46.20
N LYS A 65 -62.01 23.48 45.26
CA LYS A 65 -62.52 24.81 44.89
C LYS A 65 -63.88 24.72 44.22
N ASN A 66 -64.03 23.83 43.23
CA ASN A 66 -65.30 23.60 42.54
C ASN A 66 -66.40 23.12 43.50
N LEU A 67 -66.07 22.26 44.47
CA LEU A 67 -67.01 21.82 45.51
C LEU A 67 -67.43 22.98 46.43
N ALA A 68 -66.50 23.88 46.78
CA ALA A 68 -66.81 25.05 47.59
C ALA A 68 -67.73 26.03 46.83
N GLU A 69 -67.44 26.28 45.55
CA GLU A 69 -68.28 27.11 44.66
C GLU A 69 -69.69 26.52 44.50
N GLN A 70 -69.82 25.21 44.33
CA GLN A 70 -71.12 24.53 44.27
C GLN A 70 -71.92 24.76 45.57
N LYS A 71 -71.30 24.57 46.74
CA LYS A 71 -71.96 24.78 48.03
C LYS A 71 -72.39 26.23 48.24
N GLU A 72 -71.60 27.19 47.76
CA GLU A 72 -71.99 28.61 47.82
C GLU A 72 -73.26 28.88 47.00
N MET A 73 -73.37 28.29 45.81
CA MET A 73 -74.57 28.41 44.96
C MET A 73 -75.79 27.74 45.60
N GLU A 74 -75.63 26.57 46.23
CA GLU A 74 -76.70 25.91 46.98
C GLU A 74 -77.17 26.74 48.18
N MET A 75 -76.25 27.38 48.93
CA MET A 75 -76.64 28.25 50.04
C MET A 75 -77.44 29.47 49.58
N LYS A 76 -77.05 30.12 48.48
CA LYS A 76 -77.80 31.26 47.91
C LYS A 76 -79.22 30.85 47.51
N LYS A 77 -79.36 29.68 46.87
CA LYS A 77 -80.67 29.15 46.49
C LYS A 77 -81.56 28.87 47.71
N LEU A 78 -81.00 28.27 48.76
CA LEU A 78 -81.75 28.03 50.01
C LEU A 78 -82.13 29.33 50.72
N GLU A 79 -81.30 30.37 50.61
CA GLU A 79 -81.61 31.69 51.16
C GLU A 79 -82.78 32.35 50.42
N GLU A 80 -82.79 32.30 49.09
CA GLU A 80 -83.94 32.74 48.27
C GLU A 80 -85.22 31.95 48.61
N GLU A 81 -85.14 30.61 48.66
CA GLU A 81 -86.27 29.75 49.01
C GLU A 81 -86.81 30.04 50.43
N LYS A 82 -85.93 30.40 51.36
CA LYS A 82 -86.31 30.78 52.73
C LYS A 82 -87.06 32.11 52.75
N GLU A 83 -86.61 33.12 52.02
CA GLU A 83 -87.29 34.43 51.94
C GLU A 83 -88.67 34.27 51.29
N ASP A 84 -88.78 33.47 50.23
CA ASP A 84 -90.07 33.16 49.58
C ASP A 84 -91.03 32.41 50.54
N ALA A 85 -90.51 31.46 51.32
CA ALA A 85 -91.29 30.73 52.31
C ALA A 85 -91.81 31.63 53.43
N LEU A 86 -90.99 32.59 53.90
CA LEU A 86 -91.40 33.60 54.88
C LEU A 86 -92.50 34.52 54.32
N ALA A 87 -92.34 34.98 53.07
CA ALA A 87 -93.36 35.79 52.40
C ALA A 87 -94.69 35.03 52.23
N ALA A 88 -94.62 33.73 51.89
CA ALA A 88 -95.80 32.88 51.78
C ALA A 88 -96.48 32.65 53.15
N GLN A 89 -95.70 32.51 54.22
CA GLN A 89 -96.22 32.41 55.58
C GLN A 89 -96.98 33.69 55.96
N ASP A 90 -96.39 34.86 55.77
CA ASP A 90 -97.02 36.14 56.09
C ASP A 90 -98.34 36.34 55.31
N ALA A 91 -98.38 35.94 54.03
CA ALA A 91 -99.59 35.98 53.21
C ALA A 91 -100.69 35.01 53.70
N ALA A 92 -100.31 33.81 54.13
CA ALA A 92 -101.25 32.83 54.68
C ALA A 92 -101.84 33.30 56.03
N GLU A 93 -101.03 33.90 56.89
CA GLU A 93 -101.48 34.48 58.16
C GLU A 93 -102.46 35.64 57.94
N GLU A 94 -102.23 36.48 56.93
CA GLU A 94 -103.16 37.55 56.56
C GLU A 94 -104.48 37.00 56.00
N ALA A 95 -104.43 35.96 55.17
CA ALA A 95 -105.61 35.28 54.64
C ALA A 95 -106.47 34.67 55.76
N LEU A 96 -105.86 34.05 56.77
CA LEU A 96 -106.60 33.50 57.93
C LEU A 96 -107.30 34.59 58.74
N ARG A 97 -106.69 35.77 58.91
CA ARG A 97 -107.36 36.93 59.55
C ARG A 97 -108.58 37.41 58.77
N ARG A 98 -108.55 37.34 57.43
CA ARG A 98 -109.69 37.69 56.56
C ARG A 98 -110.81 36.63 56.60
N VAL A 99 -110.48 35.35 56.66
CA VAL A 99 -111.49 34.28 56.76
C VAL A 99 -112.17 34.29 58.13
N TYR A 100 -111.40 34.51 59.21
CA TYR A 100 -111.97 34.63 60.56
C TYR A 100 -112.93 35.82 60.72
N THR A 101 -112.78 36.88 59.89
CA THR A 101 -113.69 38.03 59.89
C THR A 101 -114.91 37.83 58.99
N HIS A 102 -114.80 37.00 57.94
CA HIS A 102 -115.92 36.66 57.06
C HIS A 102 -116.77 35.46 57.52
N GLN A 103 -116.28 34.61 58.42
CA GLN A 103 -117.04 33.44 58.91
C GLN A 103 -118.11 33.77 59.97
N GLN A 104 -118.29 35.04 60.33
CA GLN A 104 -119.24 35.44 61.38
C GLN A 104 -120.60 35.92 60.83
N GLU A 105 -120.75 36.03 59.51
CA GLU A 105 -121.98 36.48 58.86
C GLU A 105 -122.35 35.50 57.74
N ASP A 106 -123.55 34.92 57.86
CA ASP A 106 -124.32 34.19 56.86
C ASP A 106 -124.14 32.66 56.73
N ASP A 107 -125.13 31.97 57.33
CA ASP A 107 -125.42 30.55 57.19
C ASP A 107 -126.66 30.41 56.28
N ASP A 108 -126.49 30.67 54.98
CA ASP A 108 -127.49 30.45 53.94
C ASP A 108 -127.00 29.35 52.99
N SER A 109 -127.65 28.19 53.04
CA SER A 109 -127.31 27.04 52.20
C SER A 109 -127.51 27.38 50.71
N LEU A 110 -126.39 27.50 49.98
CA LEU A 110 -126.35 27.81 48.55
C LEU A 110 -127.04 26.72 47.70
N PRO A 111 -127.75 27.09 46.61
CA PRO A 111 -128.40 26.14 45.72
C PRO A 111 -127.39 25.22 45.04
N LEU A 112 -127.60 23.90 45.18
CA LEU A 112 -126.69 22.83 44.75
C LEU A 112 -126.21 22.97 43.29
N GLU A 113 -127.04 23.50 42.40
CA GLU A 113 -126.72 23.69 40.97
C GLU A 113 -125.55 24.66 40.75
N SER A 114 -125.43 25.69 41.59
CA SER A 114 -124.31 26.65 41.55
C SER A 114 -122.98 26.02 41.97
N VAL A 115 -123.04 24.91 42.71
CA VAL A 115 -121.87 24.11 43.13
C VAL A 115 -121.55 23.03 42.09
N ILE A 116 -122.57 22.46 41.44
CA ILE A 116 -122.44 21.35 40.49
C ILE A 116 -121.86 21.81 39.13
N ALA A 117 -122.34 22.90 38.54
CA ALA A 117 -121.92 23.32 37.19
C ALA A 117 -120.40 23.61 37.04
N PRO A 118 -119.72 24.28 38.01
CA PRO A 118 -118.26 24.41 37.98
C PRO A 118 -117.55 23.06 38.05
N LEU A 119 -118.03 22.11 38.87
CA LEU A 119 -117.46 20.76 38.98
C LEU A 119 -117.60 19.97 37.67
N GLU A 120 -118.72 20.08 36.97
CA GLU A 120 -118.90 19.47 35.65
C GLU A 120 -117.94 20.04 34.59
N SER A 121 -117.75 21.37 34.61
CA SER A 121 -116.78 22.04 33.72
C SER A 121 -115.34 21.60 34.03
N GLN A 122 -115.00 21.45 35.31
CA GLN A 122 -113.71 20.97 35.78
C GLN A 122 -113.46 19.52 35.34
N ILE A 123 -114.45 18.64 35.46
CA ILE A 123 -114.39 17.26 34.95
C ILE A 123 -114.14 17.26 33.44
N LYS A 124 -114.80 18.15 32.69
CA LYS A 124 -114.61 18.26 31.24
C LYS A 124 -113.18 18.70 30.90
N ILE A 125 -112.64 19.70 31.60
CA ILE A 125 -111.25 20.16 31.42
C ILE A 125 -110.26 19.04 31.75
N GLN A 126 -110.45 18.36 32.89
CA GLN A 126 -109.61 17.23 33.30
C GLN A 126 -109.62 16.10 32.27
N LYS A 127 -110.78 15.78 31.67
CA LYS A 127 -110.87 14.79 30.58
C LYS A 127 -110.04 15.21 29.36
N HIS A 128 -110.11 16.47 28.94
CA HIS A 128 -109.29 16.98 27.83
C HIS A 128 -107.79 16.92 28.17
N GLN A 129 -107.43 17.29 29.39
CA GLN A 129 -106.04 17.22 29.86
C GLN A 129 -105.53 15.76 29.88
N ILE A 130 -106.35 14.80 30.29
CA ILE A 130 -106.01 13.37 30.22
C ILE A 130 -105.77 12.93 28.78
N SER A 131 -106.60 13.35 27.82
CA SER A 131 -106.42 13.03 26.40
C SER A 131 -105.12 13.63 25.83
N ALA A 132 -104.81 14.89 26.15
CA ALA A 132 -103.55 15.52 25.74
C ALA A 132 -102.33 14.78 26.31
N LEU A 133 -102.35 14.45 27.61
CA LEU A 133 -101.29 13.66 28.25
C LEU A 133 -101.13 12.26 27.63
N GLN A 134 -102.22 11.63 27.17
CA GLN A 134 -102.14 10.35 26.46
C GLN A 134 -101.48 10.48 25.08
N GLU A 135 -101.71 11.57 24.36
CA GLU A 135 -101.04 11.86 23.09
C GLU A 135 -99.56 12.13 23.30
N ASP A 136 -99.21 12.94 24.30
CA ASP A 136 -97.82 13.22 24.70
C ASP A 136 -97.08 11.95 25.09
N LYS A 137 -97.71 11.07 25.87
CA LYS A 137 -97.15 9.75 26.22
C LYS A 137 -96.81 8.94 24.96
N LYS A 138 -97.72 8.89 23.98
CA LYS A 138 -97.48 8.18 22.71
C LYS A 138 -96.39 8.85 21.88
N ALA A 139 -96.27 10.19 21.91
CA ALA A 139 -95.20 10.92 21.23
C ALA A 139 -93.83 10.61 21.86
N LEU A 140 -93.75 10.60 23.20
CA LEU A 140 -92.57 10.20 23.96
C LEU A 140 -92.16 8.75 23.64
N GLU A 141 -93.10 7.81 23.60
CA GLU A 141 -92.79 6.41 23.24
C GLU A 141 -92.21 6.27 21.82
N ARG A 142 -92.71 7.04 20.84
CA ARG A 142 -92.14 7.06 19.48
C ARG A 142 -90.74 7.65 19.46
N LEU A 143 -90.54 8.75 20.20
CA LEU A 143 -89.23 9.39 20.30
C LEU A 143 -88.21 8.45 20.96
N THR A 144 -88.58 7.76 22.03
CA THR A 144 -87.73 6.78 22.70
C THR A 144 -87.33 5.66 21.76
N LYS A 145 -88.28 5.07 21.01
CA LYS A 145 -87.96 4.03 20.00
C LYS A 145 -87.03 4.53 18.91
N SER A 146 -87.24 5.76 18.43
CA SER A 146 -86.35 6.38 17.44
C SER A 146 -84.93 6.57 18.00
N LYS A 147 -84.79 7.06 19.24
CA LYS A 147 -83.49 7.22 19.90
C LYS A 147 -82.79 5.88 20.14
N GLU A 148 -83.51 4.85 20.58
CA GLU A 148 -82.98 3.49 20.73
C GLU A 148 -82.46 2.94 19.40
N SER A 149 -83.21 3.13 18.30
CA SER A 149 -82.74 2.71 16.97
C SER A 149 -81.48 3.45 16.50
N ALA A 150 -81.39 4.76 16.78
CA ALA A 150 -80.20 5.55 16.44
C ALA A 150 -78.99 5.15 17.30
N LEU A 151 -79.19 4.82 18.59
CA LEU A 151 -78.14 4.32 19.46
C LEU A 151 -77.60 2.97 19.00
N LEU A 152 -78.48 2.05 18.58
CA LEU A 152 -78.07 0.74 18.04
C LEU A 152 -77.25 0.89 16.75
N GLU A 153 -77.61 1.83 15.87
CA GLU A 153 -76.83 2.08 14.66
C GLU A 153 -75.48 2.73 14.98
N ALA A 154 -75.43 3.68 15.91
CA ALA A 154 -74.18 4.27 16.38
C ALA A 154 -73.25 3.21 17.00
N GLU A 155 -73.80 2.26 17.78
CA GLU A 155 -73.04 1.15 18.35
C GLU A 155 -72.46 0.24 17.25
N ARG A 156 -73.23 -0.04 16.18
CA ARG A 156 -72.75 -0.82 15.04
C ARG A 156 -71.59 -0.13 14.32
N ILE A 157 -71.71 1.18 14.10
CA ILE A 157 -70.65 1.99 13.48
C ILE A 157 -69.40 1.99 14.35
N LEU A 158 -69.55 2.16 15.66
CA LEU A 158 -68.43 2.16 16.61
C LEU A 158 -67.71 0.81 16.63
N LYS A 159 -68.43 -0.31 16.66
CA LYS A 159 -67.84 -1.66 16.58
C LYS A 159 -67.03 -1.84 15.29
N SER A 160 -67.61 -1.45 14.15
CA SER A 160 -66.93 -1.51 12.86
C SER A 160 -65.69 -0.61 12.80
N ALA A 161 -65.73 0.56 13.42
CA ALA A 161 -64.58 1.46 13.51
C ALA A 161 -63.46 0.88 14.39
N LEU A 162 -63.82 0.22 15.49
CA LEU A 162 -62.88 -0.44 16.40
C LEU A 162 -62.18 -1.62 15.72
N GLU A 163 -62.91 -2.47 15.01
CA GLU A 163 -62.33 -3.56 14.21
C GLU A 163 -61.34 -3.04 13.15
N ARG A 164 -61.70 -1.95 12.43
CA ARG A 164 -60.78 -1.32 11.48
C ARG A 164 -59.53 -0.76 12.16
N ALA A 165 -59.65 -0.18 13.36
CA ALA A 165 -58.52 0.35 14.10
C ALA A 165 -57.53 -0.76 14.50
N LEU A 166 -58.03 -1.91 14.95
CA LEU A 166 -57.20 -3.08 15.29
C LEU A 166 -56.43 -3.59 14.05
N ILE A 167 -57.08 -3.71 12.91
CA ILE A 167 -56.42 -4.14 11.65
C ILE A 167 -55.31 -3.16 11.26
N VAL A 168 -55.54 -1.85 11.40
CA VAL A 168 -54.52 -0.84 11.10
C VAL A 168 -53.31 -0.99 12.03
N GLU A 169 -53.53 -1.24 13.32
CA GLU A 169 -52.46 -1.48 14.28
C GLU A 169 -51.64 -2.74 13.92
N GLU A 170 -52.30 -3.85 13.57
CA GLU A 170 -51.62 -5.07 13.11
C GLU A 170 -50.76 -4.82 11.86
N VAL A 171 -51.30 -4.10 10.87
CA VAL A 171 -50.56 -3.75 9.64
C VAL A 171 -49.40 -2.83 9.94
N GLN A 172 -49.56 -1.85 10.84
CA GLN A 172 -48.47 -0.97 11.27
C GLN A 172 -47.35 -1.76 11.95
N ASN A 173 -47.69 -2.69 12.83
CA ASN A 173 -46.72 -3.59 13.48
C ASN A 173 -45.98 -4.44 12.45
N HIS A 174 -46.69 -5.00 11.47
CA HIS A 174 -46.05 -5.74 10.38
C HIS A 174 -45.14 -4.86 9.52
N ASN A 175 -45.56 -3.62 9.22
CA ASN A 175 -44.75 -2.67 8.47
C ASN A 175 -43.45 -2.29 9.21
N PHE A 176 -43.52 -2.14 10.53
CA PHE A 176 -42.36 -1.89 11.37
C PHE A 176 -41.37 -3.07 11.32
N GLU A 177 -41.85 -4.30 11.47
CA GLU A 177 -41.01 -5.49 11.39
C GLU A 177 -40.36 -5.67 10.00
N LEU A 178 -41.12 -5.43 8.93
CA LEU A 178 -40.57 -5.47 7.57
C LEU A 178 -39.48 -4.41 7.35
N ARG A 179 -39.65 -3.20 7.89
CA ARG A 179 -38.61 -2.15 7.82
C ARG A 179 -37.34 -2.58 8.54
N ARG A 180 -37.48 -3.19 9.71
CA ARG A 180 -36.35 -3.73 10.47
C ARG A 180 -35.64 -4.84 9.70
N GLN A 181 -36.37 -5.76 9.07
CA GLN A 181 -35.79 -6.81 8.23
C GLN A 181 -35.04 -6.23 7.02
N ILE A 182 -35.59 -5.21 6.37
CA ILE A 182 -34.91 -4.51 5.27
C ILE A 182 -33.60 -3.90 5.75
N GLU A 183 -33.59 -3.25 6.92
CA GLU A 183 -32.37 -2.66 7.51
C GLU A 183 -31.32 -3.73 7.78
N ILE A 184 -31.70 -4.86 8.39
CA ILE A 184 -30.81 -6.00 8.64
C ILE A 184 -30.22 -6.52 7.32
N CYS A 185 -31.05 -6.76 6.29
CA CYS A 185 -30.56 -7.24 5.00
C CYS A 185 -29.61 -6.24 4.31
N GLN A 186 -29.83 -4.93 4.47
CA GLN A 186 -28.92 -3.92 3.95
C GLN A 186 -27.57 -3.92 4.67
N GLU A 187 -27.56 -4.12 5.98
CA GLU A 187 -26.33 -4.25 6.77
C GLU A 187 -25.55 -5.53 6.43
N GLU A 188 -26.26 -6.65 6.28
CA GLU A 188 -25.70 -7.92 5.82
C GLU A 188 -25.07 -7.79 4.43
N TYR A 189 -25.73 -7.10 3.50
CA TYR A 189 -25.18 -6.82 2.17
C TYR A 189 -23.89 -6.00 2.25
N LYS A 190 -23.86 -4.94 3.07
CA LYS A 190 -22.65 -4.12 3.27
C LYS A 190 -21.51 -4.94 3.88
N PHE A 191 -21.81 -5.85 4.80
CA PHE A 191 -20.81 -6.74 5.40
C PHE A 191 -20.28 -7.74 4.38
N LEU A 192 -21.17 -8.34 3.58
CA LEU A 192 -20.82 -9.27 2.52
C LEU A 192 -19.95 -8.60 1.44
N GLU A 193 -20.26 -7.36 1.08
CA GLU A 193 -19.47 -6.56 0.14
C GLU A 193 -18.04 -6.31 0.65
N LYS A 194 -17.87 -5.99 1.94
CA LYS A 194 -16.54 -5.84 2.56
C LYS A 194 -15.74 -7.13 2.51
N ILE A 195 -16.36 -8.27 2.83
CA ILE A 195 -15.72 -9.59 2.75
C ILE A 195 -15.34 -9.92 1.31
N ASN A 196 -16.25 -9.70 0.36
CA ASN A 196 -15.99 -9.99 -1.04
C ASN A 196 -14.83 -9.15 -1.58
N ARG A 197 -14.79 -7.85 -1.25
CA ARG A 197 -13.68 -6.97 -1.59
C ARG A 197 -12.34 -7.45 -1.02
N GLN A 198 -12.32 -7.95 0.22
CA GLN A 198 -11.11 -8.53 0.81
C GLN A 198 -10.66 -9.80 0.07
N LYS A 199 -11.59 -10.70 -0.27
CA LYS A 199 -11.28 -11.92 -1.04
C LYS A 199 -10.75 -11.60 -2.43
N VAL A 200 -11.31 -10.59 -3.11
CA VAL A 200 -10.80 -10.13 -4.42
C VAL A 200 -9.35 -9.65 -4.29
N LEU A 201 -9.03 -8.85 -3.26
CA LEU A 201 -7.65 -8.41 -3.01
C LEU A 201 -6.69 -9.58 -2.73
N GLU A 202 -7.14 -10.63 -2.05
CA GLU A 202 -6.35 -11.84 -1.83
C GLU A 202 -6.13 -12.61 -3.13
N ILE A 203 -7.17 -12.77 -3.95
CA ILE A 203 -7.07 -13.39 -5.27
C ILE A 203 -6.11 -12.62 -6.18
N GLU A 204 -6.15 -11.28 -6.16
CA GLU A 204 -5.22 -10.43 -6.92
C GLU A 204 -3.77 -10.66 -6.48
N LYS A 205 -3.50 -10.74 -5.17
CA LYS A 205 -2.16 -11.07 -4.64
C LYS A 205 -1.69 -12.45 -5.08
N LEU A 206 -2.56 -13.45 -4.98
CA LEU A 206 -2.22 -14.81 -5.44
C LEU A 206 -2.00 -14.86 -6.95
N SER A 207 -2.75 -14.08 -7.72
CA SER A 207 -2.57 -13.98 -9.17
C SER A 207 -1.21 -13.33 -9.51
N GLN A 208 -0.79 -12.31 -8.74
CA GLN A 208 0.53 -11.71 -8.89
C GLN A 208 1.64 -12.72 -8.57
N THR A 209 1.54 -13.47 -7.47
CA THR A 209 2.57 -14.47 -7.13
C THR A 209 2.65 -15.60 -8.14
N ILE A 210 1.52 -16.01 -8.73
CA ILE A 210 1.51 -16.96 -9.85
C ILE A 210 2.30 -16.40 -11.04
N GLY A 211 2.06 -15.14 -11.44
CA GLY A 211 2.80 -14.51 -12.52
C GLY A 211 4.32 -14.44 -12.28
N GLU A 212 4.74 -14.08 -11.07
CA GLU A 212 6.16 -14.07 -10.67
C GLU A 212 6.79 -15.47 -10.75
N LEU A 213 6.05 -16.51 -10.35
CA LEU A 213 6.50 -17.89 -10.45
C LEU A 213 6.59 -18.38 -11.90
N GLU A 214 5.63 -18.01 -12.75
CA GLU A 214 5.65 -18.31 -14.19
C GLU A 214 6.89 -17.70 -14.86
N GLU A 215 7.20 -16.44 -14.57
CA GLU A 215 8.42 -15.77 -15.05
C GLU A 215 9.70 -16.48 -14.56
N ALA A 216 9.73 -16.87 -13.29
CA ALA A 216 10.86 -17.62 -12.72
C ALA A 216 11.03 -18.99 -13.38
N ILE A 217 9.94 -19.69 -13.71
CA ILE A 217 9.96 -20.96 -14.45
C ILE A 217 10.50 -20.75 -15.87
N LEU A 218 10.03 -19.72 -16.58
CA LEU A 218 10.53 -19.38 -17.92
C LEU A 218 12.03 -19.07 -17.88
N ALA A 219 12.47 -18.24 -16.94
CA ALA A 219 13.89 -17.95 -16.73
C ALA A 219 14.69 -19.21 -16.40
N GLY A 220 14.18 -20.07 -15.50
CA GLY A 220 14.77 -21.37 -15.18
C GLY A 220 14.90 -22.29 -16.40
N GLY A 221 13.91 -22.28 -17.29
CA GLY A 221 13.94 -23.00 -18.56
C GLY A 221 15.07 -22.53 -19.48
N THR A 222 15.26 -21.22 -19.61
CA THR A 222 16.38 -20.66 -20.40
C THR A 222 17.75 -21.04 -19.83
N ALA A 223 17.90 -20.95 -18.50
CA ALA A 223 19.13 -21.34 -17.82
C ALA A 223 19.42 -22.84 -17.97
N ALA A 224 18.41 -23.70 -17.85
CA ALA A 224 18.54 -25.13 -18.06
C ALA A 224 18.97 -25.47 -19.50
N ASN A 225 18.46 -24.75 -20.50
CA ASN A 225 18.89 -24.92 -21.89
C ASN A 225 20.34 -24.51 -22.09
N ALA A 226 20.77 -23.37 -21.54
CA ALA A 226 22.17 -22.95 -21.59
C ALA A 226 23.11 -24.00 -20.94
N VAL A 227 22.72 -24.59 -19.80
CA VAL A 227 23.47 -25.67 -19.15
C VAL A 227 23.59 -26.91 -20.05
N ARG A 228 22.50 -27.30 -20.74
CA ARG A 228 22.52 -28.41 -21.70
C ARG A 228 23.48 -28.13 -22.86
N ASP A 229 23.48 -26.90 -23.39
CA ASP A 229 24.36 -26.49 -24.47
C ASP A 229 25.84 -26.52 -24.07
N TYR A 230 26.18 -25.95 -22.90
CA TYR A 230 27.54 -26.04 -22.38
C TYR A 230 27.98 -27.48 -22.15
N ARG A 231 27.10 -28.34 -21.61
CA ARG A 231 27.38 -29.76 -21.43
C ARG A 231 27.68 -30.46 -22.76
N ARG A 232 26.93 -30.13 -23.82
CA ARG A 232 27.19 -30.62 -25.19
C ARG A 232 28.54 -30.14 -25.71
N GLN A 233 28.86 -28.84 -25.56
CA GLN A 233 30.15 -28.26 -25.97
C GLN A 233 31.33 -28.91 -25.25
N ILE A 234 31.24 -29.09 -23.93
CA ILE A 234 32.25 -29.77 -23.12
C ILE A 234 32.46 -31.20 -23.61
N SER A 235 31.37 -31.91 -23.92
CA SER A 235 31.45 -33.29 -24.45
C SER A 235 32.19 -33.33 -25.80
N GLN A 236 31.92 -32.37 -26.69
CA GLN A 236 32.62 -32.24 -27.97
C GLN A 236 34.11 -31.91 -27.77
N LEU A 237 34.42 -30.94 -26.90
CA LEU A 237 35.80 -30.58 -26.59
C LEU A 237 36.58 -31.75 -25.98
N ASN A 238 35.96 -32.55 -25.12
CA ASN A 238 36.57 -33.75 -24.57
C ASN A 238 36.82 -34.82 -25.64
N ALA A 239 35.93 -34.99 -26.61
CA ALA A 239 36.16 -35.89 -27.74
C ALA A 239 37.38 -35.43 -28.58
N ASN A 240 37.45 -34.14 -28.90
CA ASN A 240 38.57 -33.53 -29.63
C ASN A 240 39.88 -33.59 -28.83
N LYS A 241 39.83 -33.40 -27.51
CA LYS A 241 41.00 -33.56 -26.64
C LYS A 241 41.54 -34.99 -26.73
N ARG A 242 40.67 -36.00 -26.64
CA ARG A 242 41.08 -37.41 -26.78
C ARG A 242 41.68 -37.71 -28.16
N THR A 243 41.19 -37.10 -29.24
CA THR A 243 41.80 -37.28 -30.58
C THR A 243 43.18 -36.65 -30.64
N LEU A 244 43.33 -35.40 -30.17
CA LEU A 244 44.61 -34.70 -30.13
C LEU A 244 45.63 -35.40 -29.23
N GLU A 245 45.21 -35.97 -28.09
CA GLU A 245 46.09 -36.75 -27.22
C GLU A 245 46.62 -38.01 -27.93
N ARG A 246 45.78 -38.69 -28.70
CA ARG A 246 46.19 -39.85 -29.52
C ARG A 246 47.15 -39.43 -30.64
N GLU A 247 46.89 -38.32 -31.32
CA GLU A 247 47.77 -37.78 -32.36
C GLU A 247 49.11 -37.34 -31.78
N LEU A 248 49.11 -36.64 -30.65
CA LEU A 248 50.33 -36.25 -29.94
C LEU A 248 51.15 -37.48 -29.56
N ALA A 249 50.52 -38.56 -29.08
CA ALA A 249 51.21 -39.81 -28.79
C ALA A 249 51.84 -40.42 -30.05
N ARG A 250 51.13 -40.42 -31.19
CA ARG A 250 51.68 -40.89 -32.49
C ARG A 250 52.88 -40.05 -32.93
N VAL A 251 52.77 -38.72 -32.84
CA VAL A 251 53.84 -37.79 -33.21
C VAL A 251 55.05 -37.96 -32.29
N LYS A 252 54.84 -38.17 -30.98
CA LYS A 252 55.94 -38.49 -30.05
C LYS A 252 56.66 -39.76 -30.46
N VAL A 253 55.94 -40.83 -30.80
CA VAL A 253 56.55 -42.08 -31.27
C VAL A 253 57.33 -41.86 -32.57
N SER A 254 56.77 -41.15 -33.55
CA SER A 254 57.48 -40.86 -34.79
C SER A 254 58.71 -39.97 -34.57
N ALA A 255 58.62 -38.98 -33.69
CA ALA A 255 59.75 -38.13 -33.33
C ALA A 255 60.87 -38.92 -32.64
N SER A 256 60.52 -39.81 -31.70
CA SER A 256 61.49 -40.73 -31.08
C SER A 256 62.15 -41.66 -32.10
N ARG A 257 61.40 -42.16 -33.09
CA ARG A 257 61.96 -42.98 -34.19
C ARG A 257 62.93 -42.19 -35.05
N VAL A 258 62.58 -40.96 -35.45
CA VAL A 258 63.47 -40.07 -36.21
C VAL A 258 64.72 -39.72 -35.39
N ALA A 259 64.56 -39.39 -34.11
CA ALA A 259 65.68 -39.13 -33.23
C ALA A 259 66.63 -40.34 -33.11
N LEU A 260 66.09 -41.56 -33.01
CA LEU A 260 66.89 -42.79 -33.02
C LEU A 260 67.59 -43.03 -34.36
N ALA A 261 66.91 -42.80 -35.49
CA ALA A 261 67.50 -42.92 -36.82
C ALA A 261 68.67 -41.94 -37.00
N VAL A 262 68.46 -40.66 -36.65
CA VAL A 262 69.52 -39.64 -36.65
C VAL A 262 70.65 -40.03 -35.70
N ALA A 263 70.36 -40.50 -34.48
CA ALA A 263 71.42 -40.94 -33.57
C ALA A 263 72.25 -42.11 -34.14
N ASN A 264 71.63 -43.04 -34.87
CA ASN A 264 72.33 -44.15 -35.52
C ASN A 264 73.23 -43.69 -36.68
N GLU A 265 72.84 -42.68 -37.46
CA GLU A 265 73.69 -42.10 -38.51
C GLU A 265 74.94 -41.41 -37.95
N TRP A 266 74.92 -41.01 -36.68
CA TRP A 266 76.00 -40.30 -35.99
C TRP A 266 76.91 -41.22 -35.16
N LYS A 267 76.78 -42.53 -35.36
CA LYS A 267 77.69 -43.52 -34.77
C LYS A 267 79.00 -43.59 -35.56
N ASP A 268 80.09 -43.78 -34.85
CA ASP A 268 81.41 -44.04 -35.43
C ASP A 268 81.55 -45.49 -35.96
N GLU A 269 82.69 -45.82 -36.57
CA GLU A 269 83.00 -47.17 -37.10
C GLU A 269 82.92 -48.28 -36.03
N ASN A 270 82.93 -47.91 -34.74
CA ASN A 270 82.79 -48.82 -33.59
C ASN A 270 81.38 -48.79 -32.97
N ASP A 271 80.38 -48.28 -33.70
CA ASP A 271 78.95 -48.26 -33.32
C ASP A 271 78.65 -47.35 -32.10
N ARG A 272 79.56 -46.44 -31.74
CA ARG A 272 79.43 -45.51 -30.60
C ARG A 272 79.04 -44.13 -31.09
N VAL A 273 78.03 -43.54 -30.45
CA VAL A 273 77.66 -42.14 -30.69
C VAL A 273 78.69 -41.25 -29.98
N MET A 274 79.23 -40.25 -30.68
CA MET A 274 80.18 -39.29 -30.11
C MET A 274 79.57 -38.57 -28.89
N PRO A 275 80.23 -38.60 -27.71
CA PRO A 275 79.79 -37.88 -26.53
C PRO A 275 79.57 -36.39 -26.78
N VAL A 276 78.47 -35.83 -26.28
CA VAL A 276 78.10 -34.42 -26.46
C VAL A 276 79.24 -33.46 -26.09
N LYS A 277 79.97 -33.76 -25.02
CA LYS A 277 81.11 -32.95 -24.58
C LYS A 277 82.24 -32.92 -25.61
N GLN A 278 82.58 -34.08 -26.17
CA GLN A 278 83.60 -34.21 -27.22
C GLN A 278 83.16 -33.50 -28.50
N TRP A 279 81.91 -33.70 -28.91
CA TRP A 279 81.35 -33.02 -30.08
C TRP A 279 81.38 -31.49 -29.97
N LEU A 280 81.05 -30.93 -28.79
CA LEU A 280 81.14 -29.49 -28.56
C LEU A 280 82.59 -28.97 -28.60
N GLU A 281 83.54 -29.75 -28.09
CA GLU A 281 84.97 -29.40 -28.12
C GLU A 281 85.53 -29.44 -29.55
N GLU A 282 85.21 -30.46 -30.34
CA GLU A 282 85.58 -30.56 -31.76
C GLU A 282 84.93 -29.46 -32.60
N ARG A 283 83.63 -29.20 -32.39
CA ARG A 283 82.93 -28.09 -33.07
C ARG A 283 83.58 -26.75 -32.76
N ARG A 284 84.02 -26.52 -31.51
CA ARG A 284 84.75 -25.32 -31.11
C ARG A 284 86.13 -25.24 -31.78
N LEU A 285 86.85 -26.36 -31.88
CA LEU A 285 88.13 -26.45 -32.59
C LEU A 285 87.96 -26.13 -34.08
N LEU A 286 87.04 -26.79 -34.77
CA LEU A 286 86.73 -26.57 -36.19
C LEU A 286 86.31 -25.12 -36.45
N HIS A 287 85.54 -24.50 -35.54
CA HIS A 287 85.20 -23.10 -35.65
C HIS A 287 86.43 -22.18 -35.54
N GLY A 288 87.35 -22.48 -34.61
CA GLY A 288 88.61 -21.78 -34.47
C GLY A 288 89.53 -21.95 -35.69
N GLU A 289 89.60 -23.15 -36.27
CA GLU A 289 90.35 -23.42 -37.49
C GLU A 289 89.77 -22.70 -38.71
N MET A 290 88.45 -22.74 -38.87
CA MET A 290 87.76 -21.98 -39.91
C MET A 290 88.06 -20.48 -39.76
N GLN A 291 88.08 -19.95 -38.54
CA GLN A 291 88.44 -18.55 -38.31
C GLN A 291 89.90 -18.27 -38.69
N LYS A 292 90.85 -19.14 -38.31
CA LYS A 292 92.25 -19.02 -38.74
C LYS A 292 92.39 -19.07 -40.27
N LEU A 293 91.62 -19.91 -40.95
CA LEU A 293 91.61 -19.97 -42.42
C LEU A 293 91.05 -18.69 -43.04
N LYS A 294 89.98 -18.11 -42.47
CA LYS A 294 89.47 -16.79 -42.88
C LYS A 294 90.51 -15.69 -42.69
N ASP A 295 91.23 -15.69 -41.57
CA ASP A 295 92.27 -14.70 -41.30
C ASP A 295 93.47 -14.85 -42.27
N LYS A 296 93.89 -16.09 -42.57
CA LYS A 296 94.91 -16.38 -43.60
C LYS A 296 94.47 -15.95 -45.00
N LEU A 297 93.20 -16.19 -45.34
CA LEU A 297 92.62 -15.73 -46.60
C LEU A 297 92.67 -14.20 -46.69
N ALA A 298 92.28 -13.48 -45.64
CA ALA A 298 92.33 -12.03 -45.59
C ALA A 298 93.75 -11.46 -45.70
N VAL A 299 94.76 -12.12 -45.11
CA VAL A 299 96.17 -11.75 -45.30
C VAL A 299 96.58 -11.96 -46.74
N SER A 300 96.26 -13.11 -47.32
CA SER A 300 96.58 -13.42 -48.73
C SER A 300 95.92 -12.43 -49.69
N GLU A 301 94.68 -12.02 -49.44
CA GLU A 301 93.98 -10.98 -50.20
C GLU A 301 94.68 -9.62 -50.11
N ARG A 302 95.17 -9.23 -48.93
CA ARG A 302 95.95 -7.99 -48.77
C ARG A 302 97.29 -8.07 -49.49
N THR A 303 97.99 -9.20 -49.39
CA THR A 303 99.25 -9.43 -50.09
C THR A 303 99.04 -9.38 -51.60
N ALA A 304 98.01 -10.06 -52.13
CA ALA A 304 97.66 -10.02 -53.55
C ALA A 304 97.32 -8.58 -54.02
N LYS A 305 96.62 -7.78 -53.20
CA LYS A 305 96.39 -6.36 -53.50
C LYS A 305 97.69 -5.56 -53.54
N ALA A 306 98.59 -5.74 -52.59
CA ALA A 306 99.89 -5.09 -52.58
C ALA A 306 100.75 -5.49 -53.79
N GLU A 307 100.76 -6.78 -54.15
CA GLU A 307 101.43 -7.29 -55.35
C GLU A 307 100.84 -6.68 -56.64
N SER A 308 99.52 -6.54 -56.72
CA SER A 308 98.88 -5.89 -57.86
C SER A 308 99.29 -4.41 -57.99
N GLN A 309 99.37 -3.68 -56.87
CA GLN A 309 99.84 -2.29 -56.84
C GLN A 309 101.32 -2.18 -57.21
N LEU A 310 102.15 -3.11 -56.75
CA LEU A 310 103.56 -3.18 -57.12
C LEU A 310 103.72 -3.45 -58.62
N LYS A 311 102.93 -4.39 -59.15
CA LYS A 311 102.89 -4.71 -60.58
C LYS A 311 102.48 -3.49 -61.41
N GLU A 312 101.50 -2.71 -60.98
CA GLU A 312 101.15 -1.43 -61.63
C GLU A 312 102.30 -0.42 -61.61
N ARG A 313 102.97 -0.24 -60.47
CA ARG A 313 104.13 0.66 -60.37
C ARG A 313 105.29 0.23 -61.27
N LEU A 314 105.58 -1.07 -61.32
CA LEU A 314 106.61 -1.61 -62.21
C LEU A 314 106.21 -1.43 -63.68
N LYS A 315 104.94 -1.67 -64.03
CA LYS A 315 104.41 -1.44 -65.37
C LYS A 315 104.51 0.03 -65.79
N LEU A 316 104.23 0.97 -64.88
CA LEU A 316 104.43 2.41 -65.13
C LEU A 316 105.91 2.76 -65.35
N ARG A 317 106.83 2.25 -64.51
CA ARG A 317 108.28 2.46 -64.69
C ARG A 317 108.79 1.90 -66.02
N LEU A 318 108.35 0.71 -66.41
CA LEU A 318 108.72 0.10 -67.68
C LEU A 318 108.26 0.97 -68.85
N LYS A 319 107.01 1.48 -68.78
CA LYS A 319 106.46 2.41 -69.77
C LYS A 319 107.27 3.72 -69.87
N THR A 320 107.71 4.30 -68.74
CA THR A 320 108.60 5.49 -68.75
C THR A 320 109.95 5.21 -69.43
N ILE A 321 110.54 4.03 -69.23
CA ILE A 321 111.79 3.62 -69.89
C ILE A 321 111.58 3.41 -71.39
N GLU A 322 110.49 2.75 -71.77
CA GLU A 322 110.11 2.56 -73.18
C GLU A 322 109.89 3.89 -73.90
N ASP A 323 109.24 4.86 -73.24
CA ASP A 323 109.03 6.21 -73.78
C ASP A 323 110.36 7.01 -73.88
N GLY A 324 111.32 6.76 -72.98
CA GLY A 324 112.66 7.35 -73.03
C GLY A 324 113.57 6.81 -74.16
N LEU A 325 113.29 5.62 -74.69
CA LEU A 325 114.07 4.99 -75.76
C LEU A 325 113.60 5.37 -77.18
N LYS A 326 112.50 6.12 -77.32
CA LYS A 326 111.89 6.46 -78.62
C LYS A 326 112.20 7.87 -79.16
N SER A 327 113.20 8.60 -78.64
CA SER A 327 113.61 9.91 -79.21
C SER A 327 115.11 10.22 -79.04
N PRO A 328 115.84 10.71 -80.07
CA PRO A 328 117.31 10.78 -80.06
C PRO A 328 117.93 12.13 -79.67
N ASN A 329 118.96 12.03 -78.82
CA ASN A 329 120.23 12.78 -78.76
C ASN A 329 120.51 13.76 -77.60
N MET A 330 121.74 13.60 -77.09
CA MET A 330 122.61 14.41 -76.22
C MET A 330 122.38 14.52 -74.70
N PHE A 331 123.41 14.00 -74.01
CA PHE A 331 123.81 14.12 -72.61
C PHE A 331 123.58 15.50 -71.95
N CYS A 332 123.22 15.48 -70.65
CA CYS A 332 124.13 16.03 -69.64
C CYS A 332 123.85 15.48 -68.24
N ILE A 333 124.95 15.16 -67.56
CA ILE A 333 125.09 14.71 -66.18
C ILE A 333 124.83 15.89 -65.23
N SER A 334 124.03 15.69 -64.18
CA SER A 334 124.44 16.02 -62.80
C SER A 334 123.45 15.49 -61.76
N ARG A 335 124.01 14.70 -60.84
CA ARG A 335 123.43 14.33 -59.55
C ARG A 335 123.21 15.59 -58.71
N THR A 336 122.11 15.66 -57.98
CA THR A 336 122.15 15.54 -56.51
C THR A 336 120.74 15.62 -55.94
N THR A 337 120.59 14.85 -54.87
CA THR A 337 119.39 14.47 -54.15
C THR A 337 118.88 15.59 -53.24
N THR A 338 117.60 15.92 -53.37
CA THR A 338 116.79 16.68 -52.41
C THR A 338 115.66 15.76 -51.93
N LYS A 339 115.48 15.52 -50.63
CA LYS A 339 114.74 16.40 -49.68
C LYS A 339 113.38 16.79 -50.28
N SER A 340 112.22 16.63 -49.66
CA SER A 340 111.82 16.45 -48.27
C SER A 340 110.28 16.61 -48.26
N GLU A 341 109.67 16.48 -47.08
CA GLU A 341 108.39 17.13 -46.70
C GLU A 341 107.09 16.45 -47.15
N LYS A 342 106.32 15.89 -46.21
CA LYS A 342 105.41 16.53 -45.23
C LYS A 342 104.08 16.94 -45.87
N SER A 343 103.02 16.62 -45.10
CA SER A 343 101.81 17.42 -44.93
C SER A 343 100.88 17.49 -46.15
N GLY A 344 99.57 17.30 -46.06
CA GLY A 344 98.71 17.12 -44.90
C GLY A 344 97.26 17.35 -45.31
N LYS A 345 96.36 16.91 -44.42
CA LYS A 345 94.99 17.40 -44.17
C LYS A 345 93.95 17.40 -45.30
N ILE A 346 92.71 17.51 -44.80
CA ILE A 346 91.43 17.84 -45.46
C ILE A 346 90.59 16.58 -45.69
N LEU A 347 89.74 16.16 -44.73
CA LEU A 347 88.44 16.73 -44.31
C LEU A 347 87.36 16.62 -45.39
N GLY A 348 86.24 15.97 -45.03
CA GLY A 348 84.92 16.17 -45.65
C GLY A 348 84.32 14.87 -46.21
N PHE A 349 83.28 14.30 -45.56
CA PHE A 349 81.85 14.53 -45.90
C PHE A 349 81.41 13.42 -46.90
N LEU A 350 80.38 12.56 -46.73
CA LEU A 350 79.10 12.57 -46.03
C LEU A 350 78.52 11.13 -45.99
N THR A 351 77.52 10.97 -45.12
CA THR A 351 76.25 10.19 -45.18
C THR A 351 76.00 9.26 -46.40
N SER A 352 75.26 8.15 -46.31
CA SER A 352 73.94 7.93 -45.72
C SER A 352 73.53 6.47 -46.01
N GLY A 353 72.85 5.82 -45.05
CA GLY A 353 71.86 4.76 -45.32
C GLY A 353 72.43 3.39 -45.73
N GLY A 354 72.06 2.27 -45.12
CA GLY A 354 70.83 1.93 -44.43
C GLY A 354 70.47 0.51 -44.88
N GLY A 355 70.10 -0.36 -43.94
CA GLY A 355 69.48 -1.65 -44.25
C GLY A 355 70.19 -2.86 -43.63
N GLY A 356 69.45 -3.63 -42.84
CA GLY A 356 69.84 -5.01 -42.54
C GLY A 356 69.61 -5.49 -41.12
N SER A 357 68.34 -5.55 -40.72
CA SER A 357 67.77 -6.65 -39.90
C SER A 357 68.41 -7.01 -38.55
N LYS A 358 67.83 -6.49 -37.46
CA LYS A 358 67.73 -7.22 -36.18
C LYS A 358 66.36 -7.03 -35.52
N LYS A 359 65.54 -8.07 -35.70
CA LYS A 359 64.61 -8.71 -34.76
C LYS A 359 63.67 -7.82 -33.93
N ARG A 360 62.40 -7.83 -34.36
CA ARG A 360 61.21 -7.46 -33.60
C ARG A 360 60.72 -8.64 -32.74
N SER A 361 60.36 -8.31 -31.50
CA SER A 361 59.26 -8.81 -30.67
C SER A 361 59.09 -10.30 -30.34
N SER A 362 59.43 -10.62 -29.09
CA SER A 362 58.69 -11.57 -28.24
C SER A 362 57.50 -10.88 -27.55
N SER A 363 56.54 -11.73 -27.12
CA SER A 363 55.43 -11.52 -26.18
C SER A 363 54.25 -10.61 -26.58
N GLN A 364 53.24 -11.24 -27.20
CA GLN A 364 51.84 -11.47 -26.75
C GLN A 364 51.26 -10.69 -25.53
N PRO A 365 49.91 -10.61 -25.37
CA PRO A 365 49.13 -9.38 -25.55
C PRO A 365 48.44 -8.83 -24.27
N ARG A 366 47.99 -7.57 -24.36
CA ARG A 366 46.94 -6.94 -23.52
C ARG A 366 45.56 -7.50 -23.93
N GLY A 367 44.72 -7.91 -22.97
CA GLY A 367 43.51 -7.19 -22.50
C GLY A 367 42.31 -7.39 -23.45
N SER A 368 41.07 -7.71 -23.05
CA SER A 368 40.34 -7.33 -21.84
C SER A 368 38.97 -8.06 -21.78
N VAL A 369 38.27 -7.83 -20.65
CA VAL A 369 36.81 -7.91 -20.41
C VAL A 369 36.31 -9.15 -19.68
N THR A 370 36.21 -9.01 -18.35
CA THR A 370 34.98 -9.36 -17.61
C THR A 370 34.67 -8.22 -16.65
N GLY A 371 33.50 -7.61 -16.83
CA GLY A 371 32.94 -6.59 -15.96
C GLY A 371 32.13 -7.20 -14.81
N ARG A 372 32.36 -6.63 -13.61
CA ARG A 372 31.38 -6.03 -12.68
C ARG A 372 30.08 -6.78 -12.37
N ILE A 373 29.95 -7.25 -11.12
CA ILE A 373 28.73 -7.08 -10.32
C ILE A 373 29.11 -6.58 -8.92
N HIS A 374 28.40 -5.54 -8.49
CA HIS A 374 28.38 -4.94 -7.16
C HIS A 374 27.38 -5.67 -6.24
N ALA A 375 27.75 -5.77 -4.96
CA ALA A 375 26.98 -5.56 -3.72
C ALA A 375 25.59 -6.21 -3.54
N VAL A 376 25.35 -6.80 -2.36
CA VAL A 376 24.25 -6.42 -1.45
C VAL A 376 24.50 -7.00 -0.05
N ASN A 377 24.20 -6.16 0.94
CA ASN A 377 24.29 -6.35 2.38
C ASN A 377 23.42 -7.50 2.92
N GLN A 378 23.92 -8.17 3.96
CA GLN A 378 23.09 -8.84 4.97
C GLN A 378 22.76 -7.86 6.09
N PRO A 379 21.53 -7.87 6.63
CA PRO A 379 21.29 -7.62 8.03
C PRO A 379 20.74 -8.88 8.71
N ILE A 380 21.43 -9.28 9.78
CA ILE A 380 20.96 -10.22 10.79
C ILE A 380 19.97 -9.47 11.68
N ASN A 381 18.68 -9.77 11.57
CA ASN A 381 17.70 -9.47 12.62
C ASN A 381 17.38 -10.77 13.35
N ARG A 382 17.86 -10.89 14.58
CA ARG A 382 17.29 -11.75 15.61
C ARG A 382 16.28 -10.90 16.39
N ALA A 383 15.00 -11.21 16.24
CA ALA A 383 13.99 -10.95 17.25
C ALA A 383 13.37 -12.31 17.58
N ALA A 384 13.55 -12.72 18.83
CA ALA A 384 12.85 -13.81 19.44
C ALA A 384 11.56 -13.24 20.04
N GLU A 385 10.43 -13.81 19.65
CA GLU A 385 9.34 -14.15 20.58
C GLU A 385 9.51 -15.62 20.96
#